data_AF-A0A9X3PTK7-F1
#
_entry.id   AF-A0A9X3PTK7-F1
#
_cell.length_a   1.000
_cell.length_b   1.000
_cell.length_c   1.000
_cell.angle_alpha   90.00
_cell.angle_beta   90.00
_cell.angle_gamma   90.00
#
_symmetry.space_group_name_H-M   'P 1'
#
loop_
_entity.id
_entity.type
_entity.pdbx_description
1 polymer ?
#
loop_
_entity_poly.entity_id
_entity_poly.type
_entity_poly.pdbx_seq_one_letter_code
_entity_poly.pdbx_strand_id
1 'polypeptide(L)'
;LGIDVGTVDLVCQIGSPRAISVCLQRIGRSGHWVGALPKGRLFATTRDELIECAALVRAIRSGDLDYMEVPRAPVDILAQQIVASVATQEWREDDLYDLCRRAYPYRDLDRKEFDAVVRMLADGIATRRGRGSAYLHHDRINRRIRPRRGGSTGGHHLGWGDPGHRELRCHRGTGWSCGWFCR
;
A
#
# COMPACT_ATOMS: atom_id res chain seq x y z
N LEU A 1 -7.93 -12.17 7.34
CA LEU A 1 -6.71 -12.92 7.71
C LEU A 1 -7.11 -14.22 8.39
N GLY A 2 -6.67 -15.34 7.81
CA GLY A 2 -7.23 -16.69 7.98
C GLY A 2 -6.75 -17.49 9.20
N ILE A 3 -6.75 -16.91 10.40
CA ILE A 3 -6.42 -17.70 11.60
C ILE A 3 -7.64 -18.58 11.90
N ASP A 4 -7.44 -19.90 11.90
CA ASP A 4 -8.41 -20.90 12.34
C ASP A 4 -8.18 -21.16 13.83
N VAL A 5 -8.93 -20.46 14.68
CA VAL A 5 -8.81 -20.58 16.15
C VAL A 5 -9.79 -21.64 16.64
N GLY A 6 -9.68 -22.87 16.13
CA GLY A 6 -10.54 -24.00 16.54
C GLY A 6 -12.05 -23.74 16.37
N THR A 7 -12.87 -24.49 17.11
CA THR A 7 -14.34 -24.42 17.09
C THR A 7 -14.86 -23.14 17.77
N VAL A 8 -14.80 -22.00 17.08
CA VAL A 8 -15.48 -20.78 17.56
C VAL A 8 -16.94 -20.85 17.14
N ASP A 9 -17.86 -20.93 18.10
CA ASP A 9 -19.30 -21.00 17.81
C ASP A 9 -19.97 -19.61 17.73
N LEU A 10 -19.31 -18.56 18.23
CA LEU A 10 -19.86 -17.22 18.33
C LEU A 10 -18.76 -16.15 18.38
N VAL A 11 -18.95 -15.06 17.64
CA VAL A 11 -18.13 -13.85 17.72
C VAL A 11 -18.92 -12.74 18.41
N CYS A 12 -18.40 -12.24 19.52
CA CYS A 12 -18.95 -11.06 20.21
C CYS A 12 -18.10 -9.83 19.85
N GLN A 13 -18.69 -8.89 19.13
CA GLN A 13 -18.08 -7.63 18.75
C GLN A 13 -18.54 -6.54 19.72
N ILE A 14 -17.61 -5.98 20.50
CA ILE A 14 -17.86 -4.88 21.42
C ILE A 14 -17.57 -3.57 20.68
N GLY A 15 -18.53 -2.65 20.70
CA GLY A 15 -18.46 -1.39 19.97
C GLY A 15 -18.62 -1.54 18.45
N SER A 16 -18.68 -0.40 17.75
CA SER A 16 -18.89 -0.37 16.30
C SER A 16 -17.60 -0.74 15.54
N PRO A 17 -17.65 -1.71 14.59
CA PRO A 17 -16.51 -2.03 13.75
C PRO A 17 -16.24 -0.99 12.65
N ARG A 18 -17.16 -0.03 12.44
CA ARG A 18 -17.10 1.09 11.46
C ARG A 18 -16.89 0.70 9.98
N ALA A 19 -16.74 -0.59 9.67
CA ALA A 19 -16.58 -1.14 8.34
C ALA A 19 -17.27 -2.51 8.24
N ILE A 20 -17.99 -2.75 7.13
CA ILE A 20 -18.75 -3.98 6.89
C ILE A 20 -17.80 -5.16 6.71
N SER A 21 -16.75 -4.97 5.91
CA SER A 21 -15.72 -5.96 5.61
C SER A 21 -15.03 -6.47 6.87
N VAL A 22 -14.70 -5.58 7.80
CA VAL A 22 -14.08 -5.93 9.10
C VAL A 22 -15.03 -6.77 9.93
N CYS A 23 -16.31 -6.39 10.00
CA CYS A 23 -17.32 -7.13 10.73
C CYS A 23 -17.49 -8.55 10.17
N LEU A 24 -17.64 -8.68 8.84
CA LEU A 24 -17.78 -9.97 8.16
C LEU A 24 -16.55 -10.85 8.33
N GLN A 25 -15.34 -10.30 8.21
CA GLN A 25 -14.11 -11.05 8.42
C GLN A 25 -13.96 -11.58 9.85
N ARG A 26 -14.45 -10.82 10.85
CA ARG A 26 -14.47 -11.23 12.26
C ARG A 26 -15.54 -12.29 12.51
N ILE A 27 -16.78 -12.07 12.09
CA ILE A 27 -17.90 -13.02 12.27
C ILE A 27 -17.64 -14.32 11.51
N GLY A 28 -17.04 -14.26 10.32
CA GLY A 28 -16.65 -15.43 9.54
C GLY A 28 -15.57 -16.31 10.18
N ARG A 29 -15.04 -15.94 11.36
CA ARG A 29 -14.23 -16.82 12.21
C ARG A 29 -15.09 -17.80 13.02
N SER A 30 -16.38 -17.52 13.19
CA SER A 30 -17.33 -18.43 13.84
C SER A 30 -17.91 -19.43 12.86
N GLY A 31 -18.07 -20.68 13.30
CA GLY A 31 -18.62 -21.75 12.45
C GLY A 31 -17.73 -22.04 11.25
N HIS A 32 -16.42 -22.13 11.45
CA HIS A 32 -15.44 -22.37 10.38
C HIS A 32 -15.41 -23.86 9.94
N TRP A 33 -16.59 -24.40 9.62
CA TRP A 33 -16.81 -25.73 9.06
C TRP A 33 -17.74 -25.61 7.85
N VAL A 34 -17.56 -26.44 6.82
CA VAL A 34 -18.38 -26.41 5.60
C VAL A 34 -19.85 -26.64 5.96
N GLY A 35 -20.70 -25.63 5.75
CA GLY A 35 -22.14 -25.68 6.01
C GLY A 35 -22.61 -25.08 7.34
N ALA A 36 -21.71 -24.63 8.22
CA ALA A 36 -22.10 -23.93 9.44
C ALA A 36 -22.48 -22.46 9.16
N LEU A 37 -23.50 -21.97 9.84
CA LEU A 37 -23.91 -20.56 9.77
C LEU A 37 -23.06 -19.73 10.75
N PRO A 38 -22.29 -18.73 10.29
CA PRO A 38 -21.53 -17.85 11.16
C PRO A 38 -22.47 -17.09 12.10
N LYS A 39 -22.13 -17.05 13.40
CA LYS A 39 -22.91 -16.35 14.43
C LYS A 39 -22.09 -15.18 14.98
N GLY A 40 -22.63 -13.98 14.86
CA GLY A 40 -22.06 -12.76 15.41
C GLY A 40 -23.08 -12.02 16.29
N ARG A 41 -22.62 -11.45 17.41
CA ARG A 41 -23.39 -10.53 18.27
C ARG A 41 -22.63 -9.21 18.39
N LEU A 42 -23.33 -8.10 18.16
CA LEU A 42 -22.81 -6.74 18.30
C LEU A 42 -23.32 -6.15 19.61
N PHE A 43 -22.41 -5.62 20.43
CA PHE A 43 -22.71 -4.95 21.68
C PHE A 43 -22.27 -3.49 21.57
N ALA A 44 -23.22 -2.59 21.29
CA ALA A 44 -22.96 -1.16 21.26
C ALA A 44 -22.78 -0.63 22.70
N THR A 45 -21.77 0.20 22.90
CA THR A 45 -21.47 0.79 24.22
C THR A 45 -22.06 2.19 24.37
N THR A 46 -22.43 2.83 23.26
CA THR A 46 -23.07 4.15 23.22
C THR A 46 -24.29 4.15 22.29
N ARG A 47 -25.13 5.19 22.39
CA ARG A 47 -26.30 5.36 21.52
C ARG A 47 -25.90 5.56 20.05
N ASP A 48 -24.81 6.28 19.80
CA ASP A 48 -24.32 6.54 18.45
C ASP A 48 -23.79 5.24 17.82
N GLU A 49 -23.05 4.44 18.59
CA GLU A 49 -22.61 3.12 18.14
C GLU A 49 -23.78 2.16 17.86
N LEU A 50 -24.90 2.27 18.59
CA LEU A 50 -26.08 1.44 18.34
C LEU A 50 -26.66 1.72 16.95
N ILE A 51 -26.72 3.00 16.56
CA ILE A 51 -27.18 3.41 15.23
C ILE A 51 -26.22 2.88 14.16
N GLU A 52 -24.91 3.02 14.36
CA GLU A 52 -23.89 2.47 13.44
C GLU A 52 -24.00 0.95 13.31
N CYS A 53 -24.11 0.22 14.42
CA CYS A 53 -24.26 -1.24 14.42
C CYS A 53 -25.57 -1.68 13.72
N ALA A 54 -26.66 -0.95 13.92
CA ALA A 54 -27.93 -1.25 13.26
C ALA A 54 -27.83 -1.02 11.73
N ALA A 55 -27.21 0.08 11.31
CA ALA A 55 -26.95 0.37 9.90
C ALA A 55 -26.04 -0.70 9.26
N LEU A 56 -24.99 -1.11 9.98
CA LEU A 56 -24.08 -2.18 9.59
C LEU A 56 -24.81 -3.52 9.37
N VAL A 57 -25.64 -3.95 10.33
CA VAL A 57 -26.43 -5.19 10.21
C VAL A 57 -27.41 -5.11 9.04
N ARG A 58 -28.01 -3.95 8.82
CA ARG A 58 -28.89 -3.72 7.66
C ARG A 58 -28.12 -3.88 6.35
N ALA A 59 -26.96 -3.24 6.22
CA ALA A 59 -26.10 -3.33 5.03
C ALA A 59 -25.65 -4.77 4.76
N ILE A 60 -25.25 -5.52 5.80
CA ILE A 60 -24.91 -6.94 5.67
C ILE A 60 -26.10 -7.76 5.17
N ARG A 61 -27.31 -7.50 5.67
CA ARG A 61 -28.53 -8.21 5.24
C ARG A 61 -28.96 -7.87 3.81
N SER A 62 -28.70 -6.66 3.33
CA SER A 62 -28.93 -6.27 1.93
C SER A 62 -27.83 -6.75 0.98
N GLY A 63 -26.72 -7.29 1.50
CA GLY A 63 -25.57 -7.69 0.68
C GLY A 63 -24.69 -6.51 0.26
N ASP A 64 -24.88 -5.34 0.88
CA ASP A 64 -24.04 -4.16 0.65
C ASP A 64 -22.67 -4.40 1.30
N LEU A 65 -21.61 -4.22 0.51
CA LEU A 65 -20.23 -4.33 0.96
C LEU A 65 -19.54 -2.98 0.84
N ASP A 66 -18.47 -2.81 1.62
CA ASP A 66 -17.65 -1.60 1.55
C ASP A 66 -17.12 -1.43 0.11
N TYR A 67 -17.34 -0.24 -0.46
CA TYR A 67 -16.77 0.10 -1.75
C TYR A 67 -15.25 0.16 -1.63
N MET A 68 -14.56 -0.74 -2.32
CA MET A 68 -13.10 -0.74 -2.38
C MET A 68 -12.65 -0.01 -3.65
N GLU A 69 -12.18 1.22 -3.48
CA GLU A 69 -11.51 1.95 -4.56
C GLU A 69 -10.02 1.62 -4.55
N VAL A 70 -9.52 1.04 -5.63
CA VAL A 70 -8.08 0.85 -5.81
C VAL A 70 -7.49 2.18 -6.29
N PRO A 71 -6.54 2.78 -5.55
CA PRO A 71 -5.88 4.00 -5.99
C PRO A 71 -5.22 3.80 -7.37
N ARG A 72 -5.42 4.76 -8.28
CA ARG A 72 -4.82 4.73 -9.62
C ARG A 72 -3.37 5.20 -9.55
N ALA A 73 -2.44 4.33 -9.94
CA ALA A 73 -1.02 4.61 -10.11
C ALA A 73 -0.36 5.52 -9.05
N PRO A 74 -0.31 5.09 -7.76
CA PRO A 74 0.40 5.84 -6.72
C PRO A 74 1.92 5.86 -7.00
N VAL A 75 2.44 7.01 -7.42
CA VAL A 75 3.80 7.14 -7.95
C VAL A 75 4.89 6.97 -6.87
N ASP A 76 4.55 7.30 -5.63
CA ASP A 76 5.40 7.10 -4.46
C ASP A 76 5.62 5.60 -4.19
N ILE A 77 4.56 4.79 -4.22
CA ILE A 77 4.64 3.33 -4.10
C ILE A 77 5.42 2.76 -5.28
N LEU A 78 5.19 3.24 -6.50
CA LEU A 78 5.96 2.82 -7.67
C LEU A 78 7.46 3.07 -7.47
N ALA A 79 7.83 4.26 -7.00
CA ALA A 79 9.23 4.62 -6.74
C ALA A 79 9.87 3.69 -5.70
N GLN A 80 9.16 3.39 -4.60
CA GLN A 80 9.61 2.46 -3.57
C GLN A 80 9.83 1.05 -4.13
N GLN A 81 8.88 0.54 -4.93
CA GLN A 81 8.97 -0.78 -5.53
C GLN A 81 10.10 -0.90 -6.55
N ILE A 82 10.36 0.16 -7.33
CA ILE A 82 11.51 0.21 -8.25
C ILE A 82 12.83 0.11 -7.46
N VAL A 83 12.99 0.90 -6.39
CA VAL A 83 14.19 0.85 -5.54
C VAL A 83 14.37 -0.53 -4.92
N ALA A 84 13.31 -1.11 -4.36
CA ALA A 84 13.35 -2.45 -3.77
C ALA A 84 13.72 -3.52 -4.81
N SER A 85 13.13 -3.46 -6.01
CA SER A 85 13.41 -4.42 -7.09
C SER A 85 14.86 -4.35 -7.54
N VAL A 86 15.41 -3.14 -7.71
CA VAL A 86 16.81 -2.94 -8.13
C VAL A 86 17.81 -3.25 -7.01
N ALA A 87 17.41 -3.12 -5.75
CA ALA A 87 18.26 -3.51 -4.63
C ALA A 87 18.56 -5.02 -4.61
N THR A 88 17.64 -5.84 -5.14
CA THR A 88 17.82 -7.30 -5.19
C THR A 88 18.63 -7.79 -6.39
N GLN A 89 18.57 -7.09 -7.53
CA GLN A 89 19.29 -7.45 -8.75
C GLN A 89 19.36 -6.29 -9.74
N GLU A 90 20.27 -6.40 -10.72
CA GLU A 90 20.29 -5.47 -11.86
C GLU A 90 19.15 -5.76 -12.84
N TRP A 91 18.57 -4.71 -13.40
CA TRP A 91 17.47 -4.81 -14.36
C TRP A 91 17.80 -4.13 -15.69
N ARG A 92 17.27 -4.68 -16.78
CA ARG A 92 17.07 -3.90 -18.00
C ARG A 92 15.86 -2.99 -17.81
N GLU A 93 15.93 -1.79 -18.35
CA GLU A 93 14.90 -0.76 -18.19
C GLU A 93 13.52 -1.22 -18.66
N ASP A 94 13.47 -1.92 -19.80
CA ASP A 94 12.22 -2.44 -20.38
C ASP A 94 11.63 -3.57 -19.53
N ASP A 95 12.46 -4.50 -19.06
CA ASP A 95 12.02 -5.61 -18.22
C ASP A 95 11.44 -5.13 -16.89
N LEU A 96 12.01 -4.06 -16.31
CA LEU A 96 11.53 -3.44 -15.08
C LEU A 96 10.20 -2.70 -15.31
N TYR A 97 10.08 -1.99 -16.44
CA TYR A 97 8.82 -1.36 -16.84
C TYR A 97 7.70 -2.39 -17.03
N ASP A 98 7.99 -3.50 -17.73
CA ASP A 98 7.03 -4.58 -17.94
C ASP A 98 6.65 -5.27 -16.63
N LEU A 99 7.60 -5.45 -15.70
CA LEU A 99 7.32 -5.93 -14.35
C LEU A 99 6.33 -5.01 -13.63
N CYS A 100 6.56 -3.69 -13.63
CA CYS A 100 5.68 -2.74 -12.96
C CYS A 100 4.25 -2.78 -13.51
N ARG A 101 4.09 -2.90 -14.84
CA ARG A 101 2.78 -2.97 -15.50
C ARG A 101 1.97 -4.23 -15.21
N ARG A 102 2.60 -5.30 -14.70
CA ARG A 102 1.86 -6.50 -14.27
C ARG A 102 0.97 -6.25 -13.05
N ALA A 103 1.26 -5.22 -12.25
CA ALA A 103 0.42 -4.87 -11.12
C ALA A 103 -0.80 -4.05 -11.57
N TYR A 104 -2.00 -4.43 -11.12
CA TYR A 104 -3.27 -3.81 -11.52
C TYR A 104 -3.29 -2.27 -11.44
N PRO A 105 -2.73 -1.60 -10.40
CA PRO A 105 -2.71 -0.13 -10.32
C PRO A 105 -1.87 0.56 -11.41
N TYR A 106 -0.91 -0.14 -12.00
CA TYR A 106 0.04 0.39 -12.99
C TYR A 106 -0.15 -0.23 -14.38
N ARG A 107 -1.24 -0.97 -14.62
CA ARG A 107 -1.50 -1.64 -15.90
C ARG A 107 -1.50 -0.70 -17.11
N ASP A 108 -1.81 0.58 -16.88
CA ASP A 108 -1.88 1.65 -17.88
C ASP A 108 -0.73 2.67 -17.73
N LEU A 109 0.32 2.33 -16.96
CA LEU A 109 1.45 3.22 -16.67
C LEU A 109 2.16 3.67 -17.96
N ASP A 110 2.23 4.97 -18.21
CA ASP A 110 2.92 5.49 -19.39
C ASP A 110 4.44 5.30 -19.26
N ARG A 111 5.11 5.02 -20.38
CA ARG A 111 6.56 4.85 -20.39
C ARG A 111 7.27 6.13 -19.96
N LYS A 112 6.76 7.31 -20.33
CA LYS A 112 7.36 8.58 -19.94
C LYS A 112 7.27 8.82 -18.43
N GLU A 113 6.19 8.37 -17.79
CA GLU A 113 6.02 8.46 -16.33
C GLU A 113 7.01 7.55 -15.62
N PHE A 114 7.15 6.31 -16.08
CA PHE A 114 8.17 5.39 -15.58
C PHE A 114 9.59 5.97 -15.70
N ASP A 115 9.96 6.46 -16.88
CA ASP A 115 11.29 7.04 -17.13
C ASP A 115 11.53 8.28 -16.25
N ALA A 116 10.49 9.09 -16.01
CA ALA A 116 10.58 10.24 -15.13
C ALA A 116 10.84 9.83 -13.67
N VAL A 117 10.22 8.75 -13.19
CA VAL A 117 10.45 8.21 -11.84
C VAL A 117 11.85 7.62 -11.73
N VAL A 118 12.30 6.83 -12.70
CA VAL A 118 13.66 6.27 -12.72
C VAL A 118 14.70 7.38 -12.71
N ARG A 119 14.51 8.42 -13.54
CA ARG A 119 15.39 9.60 -13.57
C ARG A 119 15.41 10.31 -12.22
N MET A 120 14.25 10.54 -11.61
CA MET A 120 14.15 11.16 -10.28
C MET A 120 14.95 10.35 -9.24
N LEU A 121 14.86 9.02 -9.28
CA LEU A 121 15.58 8.13 -8.36
C LEU A 121 17.10 8.08 -8.64
N ALA A 122 17.52 8.28 -9.89
CA ALA A 122 18.91 8.31 -10.31
C ALA A 122 19.60 9.66 -10.07
N ASP A 123 18.87 10.76 -10.20
CA ASP A 123 19.39 12.12 -10.00
C ASP A 123 19.34 12.57 -8.53
N GLY A 124 18.45 11.95 -7.74
CA GLY A 124 18.18 12.34 -6.35
C GLY A 124 17.23 13.53 -6.26
N ILE A 125 16.57 13.68 -5.11
CA ILE A 125 15.55 14.71 -4.91
C ILE A 125 16.20 15.97 -4.36
N ALA A 126 16.14 17.09 -5.09
CA ALA A 126 16.58 18.38 -4.60
C ALA A 126 15.68 18.86 -3.46
N THR A 127 16.19 18.86 -2.23
CA THR A 127 15.48 19.40 -1.05
C THR A 127 16.04 20.77 -0.69
N ARG A 128 15.30 21.53 0.13
CA ARG A 128 15.74 22.83 0.68
C ARG A 128 17.08 22.75 1.47
N ARG A 129 17.48 21.55 1.88
CA ARG A 129 18.73 21.26 2.62
C ARG A 129 19.87 20.75 1.71
N GLY A 130 19.66 20.69 0.39
CA GLY A 130 20.61 20.14 -0.58
C GLY A 130 20.00 19.03 -1.44
N ARG A 131 20.74 18.57 -2.47
CA ARG A 131 20.35 17.40 -3.27
C ARG A 131 20.42 16.14 -2.39
N GLY A 132 19.26 15.51 -2.17
CA GLY A 132 19.15 14.23 -1.50
C GLY A 132 19.87 13.12 -2.28
N SER A 133 20.21 12.04 -1.58
CA SER A 133 20.92 10.91 -2.19
C SER A 133 20.12 10.28 -3.31
N ALA A 134 20.76 10.07 -4.46
CA ALA A 134 20.25 9.21 -5.51
C ALA A 134 20.28 7.75 -5.05
N TYR A 135 19.18 7.04 -5.31
CA TYR A 135 18.99 5.65 -4.87
C TYR A 135 19.46 4.64 -5.90
N LEU A 136 19.45 5.02 -7.19
CA LEU A 136 19.74 4.15 -8.32
C LEU A 136 20.91 4.69 -9.13
N HIS A 137 21.55 3.80 -9.89
CA HIS A 137 22.41 4.18 -10.99
C HIS A 137 21.73 3.74 -12.30
N HIS A 138 21.40 4.71 -13.14
CA HIS A 138 20.81 4.47 -14.46
C HIS A 138 21.85 4.64 -15.56
N ASP A 139 22.24 3.53 -16.18
CA ASP A 139 23.07 3.52 -17.38
C ASP A 139 22.16 3.64 -18.62
N ARG A 140 22.05 4.87 -19.14
CA ARG A 140 21.19 5.18 -20.29
C ARG A 140 21.72 4.63 -21.61
N ILE A 141 23.02 4.34 -21.70
CA ILE A 141 23.64 3.81 -22.93
C ILE A 141 23.28 2.33 -23.05
N ASN A 142 23.48 1.58 -21.98
CA ASN A 142 23.19 0.15 -21.94
C ASN A 142 21.73 -0.19 -21.54
N ARG A 143 20.92 0.83 -21.24
CA ARG A 143 19.53 0.71 -20.76
C ARG A 143 19.41 -0.21 -19.55
N ARG A 144 20.32 -0.02 -18.58
CA ARG A 144 20.41 -0.83 -17.37
C ARG A 144 20.25 0.02 -16.11
N ILE A 145 19.58 -0.54 -15.13
CA ILE A 145 19.35 0.07 -13.83
C ILE A 145 19.98 -0.85 -12.79
N ARG A 146 20.92 -0.29 -12.02
CA ARG A 146 21.68 -1.02 -11.02
C ARG A 146 21.62 -0.32 -9.67
N PRO A 147 21.76 -1.07 -8.56
CA PRO A 147 21.81 -0.45 -7.24
C PRO A 147 23.06 0.42 -7.14
N ARG A 148 22.94 1.58 -6.49
CA ARG A 148 24.11 2.40 -6.19
C ARG A 148 24.93 1.70 -5.09
N ARG A 149 26.22 1.47 -5.31
CA ARG A 149 27.12 0.93 -4.27
C ARG A 149 27.37 2.00 -3.20
N GLY A 150 26.51 1.94 -2.18
CA GLY A 150 26.51 2.66 -0.91
C GLY A 150 25.49 2.07 0.10
N GLY A 151 25.02 0.85 -0.16
CA GLY A 151 24.04 0.12 0.63
C GLY A 151 24.23 -1.41 0.55
N SER A 152 25.47 -1.85 0.31
CA SER A 152 25.87 -3.26 0.42
C SER A 152 26.90 -3.37 1.55
N THR A 153 26.43 -3.23 2.78
CA THR A 153 27.04 -3.87 3.93
C THR A 153 25.99 -4.84 4.44
N GLY A 154 26.38 -6.09 4.69
CA GLY A 154 25.46 -7.22 4.83
C GLY A 154 24.34 -7.05 5.87
N GLY A 155 23.32 -7.91 5.70
CA GLY A 155 22.31 -8.18 6.72
C GLY A 155 21.16 -7.16 6.77
N HIS A 156 19.97 -7.62 6.39
CA HIS A 156 18.65 -7.35 7.01
C HIS A 156 18.33 -6.00 7.69
N HIS A 157 18.96 -4.90 7.32
CA HIS A 157 18.58 -3.55 7.73
C HIS A 157 18.70 -2.61 6.54
N LEU A 158 17.77 -2.76 5.58
CA LEU A 158 17.28 -1.57 4.90
C LEU A 158 16.72 -0.68 6.01
N GLY A 159 17.44 0.39 6.35
CA GLY A 159 17.00 1.44 7.26
C GLY A 159 15.78 2.16 6.70
N TRP A 160 14.63 1.49 6.72
CA TRP A 160 13.29 2.08 6.68
C TRP A 160 12.81 2.45 8.09
N GLY A 161 13.72 2.46 9.07
CA GLY A 161 13.45 2.74 10.49
C GLY A 161 13.93 4.11 10.97
N ASP A 162 14.09 5.10 10.08
CA ASP A 162 14.24 6.50 10.49
C ASP A 162 12.82 7.11 10.61
N PRO A 163 12.38 7.68 11.75
CA PRO A 163 11.01 8.15 11.96
C PRO A 163 10.56 9.32 11.06
N GLY A 164 11.42 9.79 10.15
CA GLY A 164 11.18 10.91 9.25
C GLY A 164 10.54 10.51 7.91
N HIS A 165 9.43 9.76 7.92
CA HIS A 165 8.70 9.42 6.69
C HIS A 165 8.22 10.71 5.98
N ARG A 166 8.84 11.07 4.84
CA ARG A 166 8.35 12.15 3.96
C ARG A 166 7.63 11.51 2.79
N GLU A 167 6.31 11.62 2.80
CA GLU A 167 5.42 11.25 1.71
C GLU A 167 5.83 12.00 0.42
N LEU A 168 6.06 11.26 -0.66
CA LEU A 168 6.36 11.83 -1.98
C LEU A 168 5.04 12.25 -2.63
N ARG A 169 4.64 13.52 -2.50
CA ARG A 169 3.50 14.05 -3.25
C ARG A 169 3.89 14.56 -4.63
N CYS A 170 3.20 14.07 -5.64
CA CYS A 170 3.26 14.60 -7.01
C CYS A 170 2.20 15.71 -7.16
N HIS A 171 2.64 16.97 -7.38
CA HIS A 171 1.74 18.03 -7.83
C HIS A 171 1.71 18.03 -9.36
N ARG A 172 0.55 17.77 -9.97
CA ARG A 172 0.36 17.88 -11.41
C ARG A 172 0.62 19.33 -11.84
N GLY A 173 1.74 19.59 -12.50
CA GLY A 173 1.97 20.83 -13.27
C GLY A 173 3.20 21.68 -12.92
N THR A 174 3.85 21.51 -11.76
CA THR A 174 4.99 22.38 -11.38
C THR A 174 6.08 21.64 -10.59
N GLY A 175 6.71 20.63 -11.20
CA GLY A 175 7.86 19.94 -10.58
C GLY A 175 7.54 19.21 -9.27
N TRP A 176 8.48 18.37 -8.82
CA TRP A 176 8.36 17.62 -7.57
C TRP A 176 8.69 18.55 -6.41
N SER A 177 7.68 19.06 -5.71
CA SER A 177 7.86 19.82 -4.48
C SER A 177 7.51 18.93 -3.28
N CYS A 178 8.40 18.90 -2.28
CA CYS A 178 8.12 18.29 -0.98
C CYS A 178 7.11 19.19 -0.24
N GLY A 179 5.83 19.00 -0.51
CA GLY A 179 4.73 19.72 0.15
C GLY A 179 4.42 19.11 1.51
N TRP A 180 5.02 19.65 2.58
CA TRP A 180 4.45 19.57 3.92
C TRP A 180 3.16 20.40 3.91
N PHE A 181 2.00 19.77 4.09
CA PHE A 181 0.83 20.53 4.53
C PHE A 181 0.35 20.00 5.86
N CYS A 182 0.67 20.80 6.89
CA CYS A 182 0.03 20.80 8.19
C CYS A 182 -1.43 21.23 7.98
N ARG A 183 -2.37 20.28 8.11
CA ARG A 183 -3.67 20.45 8.76
C ARG A 183 -4.37 19.10 8.87
#